data_AF-A0AA89LRN0-F1
#
_entry.id   AF-A0AA89LRN0-F1
#
_cell.length_a   1.000
_cell.length_b   1.000
_cell.length_c   1.000
_cell.angle_alpha   90.00
_cell.angle_beta   90.00
_cell.angle_gamma   90.00
#
_symmetry.space_group_name_H-M   'P 1'
#
loop_
_entity.id
_entity.type
_entity.pdbx_description
1 polymer ?
#
loop_
_entity_poly.entity_id
_entity_poly.type
_entity_poly.pdbx_seq_one_letter_code
_entity_poly.pdbx_strand_id
1 'polypeptide(L)'
;MRAPRDMLDALTPLRAALAAVFIVADVRLEAGEEIAVAVTRTRLARCERCRRHEPTVDAHAGDDARCERCRHALSRRVLAN
;
A
#
# COMPACT_ATOMS: atom_id res chain seq x y z
N MET A 1 -7.17 -11.30 -4.60
CA MET A 1 -8.49 -11.34 -5.28
C MET A 1 -8.34 -12.18 -6.54
N ARG A 2 -9.32 -13.05 -6.79
CA ARG A 2 -9.48 -13.76 -8.05
C ARG A 2 -10.67 -13.18 -8.81
N ALA A 3 -10.55 -13.08 -10.13
CA ALA A 3 -11.64 -12.64 -11.00
C ALA A 3 -11.38 -13.09 -12.46
N PRO A 4 -12.43 -13.06 -13.31
CA PRO A 4 -12.30 -13.18 -14.76
C PRO A 4 -11.26 -12.21 -15.35
N ARG A 5 -10.58 -12.65 -16.42
CA ARG A 5 -9.44 -11.92 -17.01
C ARG A 5 -9.82 -10.54 -17.53
N ASP A 6 -10.93 -10.43 -18.22
CA ASP A 6 -11.49 -9.18 -18.73
C ASP A 6 -11.69 -8.15 -17.61
N MET A 7 -12.14 -8.60 -16.44
CA MET A 7 -12.28 -7.76 -15.26
C MET A 7 -10.91 -7.33 -14.69
N LEU A 8 -9.92 -8.22 -14.64
CA LEU A 8 -8.57 -7.88 -14.21
C LEU A 8 -7.89 -6.92 -15.21
N ASP A 9 -8.16 -7.07 -16.49
CA ASP A 9 -7.64 -6.21 -17.55
C ASP A 9 -8.20 -4.79 -17.41
N ALA A 10 -9.48 -4.65 -17.08
CA ALA A 10 -10.09 -3.36 -16.77
C ALA A 10 -9.44 -2.64 -15.58
N LEU A 11 -8.80 -3.37 -14.65
CA LEU A 11 -8.07 -2.80 -13.51
C LEU A 11 -6.62 -2.39 -13.85
N THR A 12 -6.11 -2.77 -15.03
CA THR A 12 -4.71 -2.50 -15.42
C THR A 12 -4.31 -1.02 -15.32
N PRO A 13 -5.13 -0.03 -15.74
CA PRO A 13 -4.79 1.39 -15.60
C PRO A 13 -4.56 1.82 -14.15
N LEU A 14 -5.15 1.12 -13.18
CA LEU A 14 -5.08 1.43 -11.77
C LEU A 14 -4.09 0.57 -11.00
N ARG A 15 -3.36 -0.35 -11.67
CA ARG A 15 -2.54 -1.38 -11.01
C ARG A 15 -1.65 -0.86 -9.87
N ALA A 16 -0.94 0.26 -10.12
CA ALA A 16 -0.06 0.89 -9.12
C ALA A 16 -0.82 1.61 -7.99
N ALA A 17 -2.09 1.97 -8.21
CA ALA A 17 -2.93 2.68 -7.25
C ALA A 17 -3.89 1.77 -6.49
N LEU A 18 -4.06 0.49 -6.87
CA LEU A 18 -5.07 -0.40 -6.29
C LEU A 18 -4.98 -0.52 -4.77
N ALA A 19 -3.78 -0.65 -4.20
CA ALA A 19 -3.61 -0.70 -2.75
C ALA A 19 -4.10 0.59 -2.06
N ALA A 20 -3.90 1.74 -2.71
CA ALA A 20 -4.41 3.03 -2.21
C ALA A 20 -5.93 3.17 -2.39
N VAL A 21 -6.51 2.64 -3.48
CA VAL A 21 -7.95 2.64 -3.73
C VAL A 21 -8.68 1.76 -2.73
N PHE A 22 -8.16 0.55 -2.47
CA PHE A 22 -8.74 -0.40 -1.53
C PHE A 22 -8.32 -0.16 -0.08
N ILE A 23 -7.47 0.84 0.20
CA ILE A 23 -7.02 1.20 1.56
C ILE A 23 -6.38 -0.01 2.27
N VAL A 24 -5.58 -0.78 1.54
CA VAL A 24 -4.83 -1.95 2.04
C VAL A 24 -3.33 -1.77 1.83
N ALA A 25 -2.53 -2.63 2.44
CA ALA A 25 -1.07 -2.59 2.29
C ALA A 25 -0.60 -3.06 0.91
N ASP A 26 -1.29 -4.05 0.34
CA ASP A 26 -0.95 -4.68 -0.94
C ASP A 26 -2.20 -5.33 -1.56
N VAL A 27 -2.19 -5.51 -2.87
CA VAL A 27 -3.26 -6.15 -3.64
C VAL A 27 -2.64 -7.14 -4.62
N ARG A 28 -2.99 -8.41 -4.47
CA ARG A 28 -2.65 -9.46 -5.42
C ARG A 28 -3.87 -9.83 -6.25
N LEU A 29 -3.71 -9.75 -7.58
CA LEU A 29 -4.73 -10.13 -8.56
C LEU A 29 -4.33 -11.45 -9.22
N GLU A 30 -5.28 -12.39 -9.26
CA GLU A 30 -5.11 -13.73 -9.84
C GLU A 30 -6.28 -14.01 -10.79
N ALA A 31 -6.04 -14.61 -11.94
CA ALA A 31 -7.14 -15.00 -12.84
C ALA A 31 -7.94 -16.17 -12.23
N GLY A 32 -9.26 -16.15 -12.40
CA GLY A 32 -10.18 -17.22 -11.99
C GLY A 32 -11.50 -17.15 -12.74
N GLU A 33 -12.35 -18.18 -12.58
CA GLU A 33 -13.66 -18.25 -13.25
C GLU A 33 -14.70 -17.34 -12.58
N GLU A 34 -14.60 -17.17 -11.27
CA GLU A 34 -15.51 -16.34 -10.46
C GLU A 34 -14.73 -15.32 -9.62
N ILE A 35 -15.45 -14.30 -9.14
CA ILE A 35 -14.89 -13.32 -8.22
C ILE A 35 -14.75 -13.95 -6.84
N ALA A 36 -13.53 -13.98 -6.31
CA ALA A 36 -13.25 -14.42 -4.94
C ALA A 36 -12.25 -13.48 -4.25
N VAL A 37 -12.49 -13.16 -2.98
CA VAL A 37 -11.64 -12.27 -2.19
C VAL A 37 -11.16 -12.99 -0.94
N ALA A 38 -9.85 -12.92 -0.69
CA ALA A 38 -9.23 -13.36 0.54
C ALA A 38 -8.43 -12.19 1.13
N VAL A 39 -8.56 -11.99 2.43
CA VAL A 39 -7.87 -10.92 3.16
C VAL A 39 -6.95 -11.57 4.20
N THR A 40 -5.71 -11.11 4.26
CA THR A 40 -4.74 -11.54 5.27
C THR A 40 -4.09 -10.31 5.90
N ARG A 41 -3.66 -10.46 7.16
CA ARG A 41 -2.95 -9.38 7.86
C ARG A 41 -1.56 -9.22 7.25
N THR A 42 -1.22 -7.98 6.89
CA THR A 42 0.13 -7.67 6.42
C THR A 42 1.17 -7.81 7.53
N ARG A 43 2.40 -8.17 7.15
CA ARG A 43 3.58 -8.18 8.04
C ARG A 43 4.36 -6.86 8.01
N LEU A 44 4.01 -5.95 7.10
CA LEU A 44 4.67 -4.66 6.98
C LEU A 44 4.36 -3.80 8.21
N ALA A 45 5.34 -3.01 8.66
CA ALA A 45 5.15 -2.07 9.76
C ALA A 45 4.30 -0.86 9.32
N ARG A 46 3.54 -0.30 10.27
CA ARG A 46 2.68 0.87 10.04
C ARG A 46 3.49 2.15 10.18
N CYS A 47 3.39 3.05 9.21
CA CYS A 47 3.89 4.41 9.32
C CYS A 47 3.03 5.22 10.30
N GLU A 48 3.62 5.85 11.31
CA GLU A 48 2.86 6.60 12.31
C GLU A 48 2.27 7.92 11.79
N ARG A 49 2.81 8.46 10.69
CA ARG A 49 2.29 9.70 10.07
C ARG A 49 1.11 9.44 9.12
N CYS A 50 1.28 8.54 8.14
CA CYS A 50 0.27 8.33 7.09
C CYS A 50 -0.57 7.07 7.29
N ARG A 51 -0.27 6.28 8.34
CA ARG A 51 -0.97 5.05 8.74
C ARG A 51 -0.98 3.93 7.68
N ARG A 52 -0.26 4.11 6.57
CA ARG A 52 0.00 3.04 5.59
C ARG A 52 1.02 2.06 6.13
N HIS A 53 0.86 0.79 5.77
CA HIS A 53 1.87 -0.23 6.02
C HIS A 53 2.79 -0.30 4.81
N GLU A 54 4.08 -0.06 5.01
CA GLU A 54 5.05 0.13 3.92
C GLU A 54 6.36 -0.61 4.27
N PRO A 55 7.07 -1.19 3.29
CA PRO A 55 8.34 -1.88 3.54
C PRO A 55 9.47 -0.95 3.99
N THR A 56 9.32 0.36 3.75
CA THR A 56 10.32 1.37 4.12
C THR A 56 10.16 1.89 5.57
N VAL A 57 9.20 1.35 6.32
CA VAL A 57 9.00 1.66 7.74
C VAL A 57 9.86 0.71 8.56
N ASP A 58 10.77 1.27 9.34
CA ASP A 58 11.49 0.51 10.35
C ASP A 58 10.55 0.21 11.53
N ALA A 59 10.33 -1.07 11.80
CA ALA A 59 9.47 -1.54 12.89
C ALA A 59 10.06 -1.24 14.28
N HIS A 60 11.37 -0.99 14.36
CA HIS A 60 12.10 -0.77 15.62
C HIS A 60 12.26 0.71 15.96
N ALA A 61 11.83 1.62 15.08
CA ALA A 61 11.95 3.07 15.28
C ALA A 61 10.91 3.67 16.25
N GLY A 62 10.05 2.85 16.88
CA GLY A 62 9.05 3.31 17.85
C GLY A 62 8.13 4.39 17.29
N ASP A 63 7.95 5.48 18.03
CA ASP A 63 7.09 6.61 17.65
C ASP A 63 7.60 7.40 16.42
N ASP A 64 8.84 7.18 16.00
CA ASP A 64 9.43 7.77 14.81
C ASP A 64 9.39 6.86 13.57
N ALA A 65 8.70 5.72 13.66
CA ALA A 65 8.48 4.81 12.53
C ALA A 65 7.69 5.48 11.40
N ARG A 66 8.41 6.01 10.41
CA ARG A 66 7.85 6.75 9.26
C ARG A 66 8.32 6.11 7.96
N CYS A 67 7.44 6.01 6.97
CA CYS A 67 7.82 5.56 5.63
C CYS A 67 8.63 6.63 4.88
N GLU A 68 9.33 6.22 3.83
CA GLU A 68 10.19 7.11 3.03
C GLU A 68 9.45 8.34 2.50
N ARG A 69 8.23 8.17 1.98
CA ARG A 69 7.39 9.28 1.50
C ARG A 69 7.17 10.34 2.59
N CYS A 70 6.90 9.90 3.81
CA CYS A 70 6.66 10.79 4.93
C CYS A 70 7.96 11.47 5.39
N ARG A 71 9.10 10.77 5.37
CA ARG A 71 10.42 11.37 5.65
C ARG A 71 10.77 12.44 4.63
N HIS A 72 10.64 12.14 3.34
CA HIS A 72 10.92 13.09 2.25
C HIS A 72 9.98 14.32 2.27
N ALA A 73 8.69 14.13 2.57
CA ALA A 73 7.75 15.25 2.70
C ALA A 73 8.11 16.19 3.86
N LEU A 74 8.67 15.64 4.94
CA LEU A 74 9.11 16.42 6.09
C LEU A 74 10.45 17.12 5.85
N SER A 75 11.41 16.48 5.20
CA SER A 75 12.70 17.11 4.88
C SER A 75 12.55 18.31 3.95
N ARG A 76 11.62 18.25 2.98
CA ARG A 76 11.30 19.41 2.12
C ARG A 76 10.71 20.60 2.88
N ARG A 77 9.96 20.37 3.96
CA ARG A 77 9.43 21.46 4.78
C ARG A 77 10.54 22.17 5.57
N VAL A 78 11.58 21.45 5.96
CA VAL A 78 12.72 22.04 6.67
C VAL A 78 13.54 22.95 5.75
N LEU A 79 13.63 22.63 4.46
CA LEU A 79 14.36 23.42 3.46
C LEU A 79 13.58 24.63 2.90
N ALA A 80 12.28 24.72 3.18
CA ALA A 80 11.41 25.80 2.71
C ALA A 80 11.19 26.90 3.76
N ASN A 81 11.86 26.79 4.92
CA ASN A 81 11.85 27.75 6.02
C ASN A 81 13.21 28.42 6.16
#